data_AF-A0A925U3T6-F1
#
_entry.id   AF-A0A925U3T6-F1
#
_cell.length_a   1.000
_cell.length_b   1.000
_cell.length_c   1.000
_cell.angle_alpha   90.00
_cell.angle_beta   90.00
_cell.angle_gamma   90.00
#
_symmetry.space_group_name_H-M   'P 1'
#
loop_
_entity.id
_entity.type
_entity.pdbx_description
1 polymer ?
#
loop_
_entity_poly.entity_id
_entity_poly.type
_entity_poly.pdbx_seq_one_letter_code
_entity_poly.pdbx_strand_id
1 'polypeptide(L)'
;MDISADYLKKLITIELEYVDDDRVLAHVQALLVQPYLEFRDWDYGEPGQQFPCWMVFRDSDSNKGIAYCESGFGPSCPWGLLWLGSQESRHLSMGMDSSWYSSLLDAYFESFAVTELPIWRIVKNRFSDGEKPISPESSWEATWEQLTELRKADPETRYDIGHSITYRPKT
;
A
#
# COMPACT_ATOMS: atom_id res chain seq x y z
N MET A 1 -9.06 -11.91 -20.41
CA MET A 1 -10.18 -10.99 -20.13
C MET A 1 -9.62 -9.61 -20.40
N ASP A 2 -10.28 -8.76 -21.18
CA ASP A 2 -9.67 -7.46 -21.51
C ASP A 2 -9.78 -6.52 -20.30
N ILE A 3 -8.63 -6.18 -19.71
CA ILE A 3 -8.56 -5.19 -18.62
C ILE A 3 -8.96 -3.83 -19.17
N SER A 4 -9.93 -3.20 -18.52
CA SER A 4 -10.46 -1.89 -18.87
C SER A 4 -10.65 -1.03 -17.63
N ALA A 5 -10.77 0.28 -17.83
CA ALA A 5 -11.02 1.20 -16.72
C ALA A 5 -12.30 0.85 -15.93
N ASP A 6 -13.37 0.43 -16.62
CA ASP A 6 -14.63 0.04 -15.97
C ASP A 6 -14.52 -1.28 -15.22
N TYR A 7 -13.74 -2.23 -15.75
CA TYR A 7 -13.42 -3.46 -15.02
C TYR A 7 -12.67 -3.12 -13.72
N LEU A 8 -11.64 -2.28 -13.80
CA LEU A 8 -10.82 -1.91 -12.64
C LEU A 8 -11.61 -1.15 -11.58
N LYS A 9 -12.49 -0.23 -11.98
CA LYS A 9 -13.39 0.45 -11.03
C LYS A 9 -14.23 -0.54 -10.23
N LYS A 10 -14.81 -1.54 -10.91
CA LYS A 10 -15.61 -2.59 -10.24
C LYS A 10 -14.76 -3.43 -9.29
N LEU A 11 -13.56 -3.84 -9.74
CA LEU A 11 -12.63 -4.60 -8.91
C LEU A 11 -12.25 -3.82 -7.65
N ILE A 12 -11.88 -2.55 -7.80
CA ILE A 12 -11.56 -1.64 -6.69
C ILE A 12 -12.75 -1.54 -5.73
N THR A 13 -13.97 -1.32 -6.23
CA THR A 13 -15.17 -1.28 -5.38
C THR A 13 -15.32 -2.55 -4.56
N ILE A 14 -15.19 -3.72 -5.17
CA ILE A 14 -15.27 -5.02 -4.47
C ILE A 14 -14.19 -5.13 -3.41
N GLU A 15 -12.94 -4.74 -3.71
CA GLU A 15 -11.86 -4.82 -2.74
C GLU A 15 -12.06 -3.88 -1.55
N LEU A 16 -12.62 -2.68 -1.79
CA LEU A 16 -12.94 -1.74 -0.72
C LEU A 16 -14.08 -2.22 0.19
N GLU A 17 -14.91 -3.18 -0.21
CA GLU A 17 -15.93 -3.78 0.67
C GLU A 17 -15.30 -4.60 1.82
N TYR A 18 -14.01 -4.92 1.75
CA TYR A 18 -13.30 -5.68 2.80
C TYR A 18 -12.80 -4.84 3.96
N VAL A 19 -12.86 -3.52 3.88
CA VAL A 19 -12.48 -2.63 4.98
C VAL A 19 -13.70 -1.94 5.57
N ASP A 20 -13.82 -2.01 6.90
CA ASP A 20 -14.92 -1.40 7.68
C ASP A 20 -14.36 -0.27 8.55
N ASP A 21 -13.66 0.68 7.91
CA ASP A 21 -13.17 1.91 8.56
C ASP A 21 -13.35 3.10 7.60
N ASP A 22 -14.25 4.00 7.97
CA ASP A 22 -14.62 5.17 7.17
C ASP A 22 -13.43 6.09 6.86
N ARG A 23 -12.43 6.15 7.75
CA ARG A 23 -11.24 6.99 7.54
C ARG A 23 -10.39 6.43 6.41
N VAL A 24 -10.22 5.11 6.39
CA VAL A 24 -9.51 4.41 5.31
C VAL A 24 -10.28 4.55 3.99
N LEU A 25 -11.58 4.28 4.00
CA LEU A 25 -12.42 4.37 2.80
C LEU A 25 -12.38 5.78 2.20
N ALA A 26 -12.58 6.81 3.02
CA ALA A 26 -12.55 8.20 2.57
C ALA A 26 -11.17 8.57 2.01
N HIS A 27 -10.09 8.14 2.66
CA HIS A 27 -8.74 8.46 2.24
C HIS A 27 -8.35 7.78 0.92
N VAL A 28 -8.63 6.47 0.79
CA VAL A 28 -8.40 5.76 -0.47
C VAL A 28 -9.21 6.40 -1.59
N GLN A 29 -10.49 6.69 -1.37
CA GLN A 29 -11.35 7.33 -2.37
C GLN A 29 -10.83 8.69 -2.83
N ALA A 30 -10.24 9.49 -1.93
CA ALA A 30 -9.67 10.79 -2.27
C ALA A 30 -8.45 10.69 -3.21
N LEU A 31 -7.73 9.57 -3.16
CA LEU A 31 -6.50 9.32 -3.93
C LEU A 31 -6.72 8.47 -5.19
N LEU A 32 -7.92 7.89 -5.34
CA LEU A 32 -8.30 7.20 -6.57
C LEU A 32 -8.37 8.16 -7.75
N VAL A 33 -7.83 7.73 -8.88
CA VAL A 33 -7.93 8.44 -10.16
C VAL A 33 -8.79 7.64 -11.14
N GLN A 34 -9.27 8.31 -12.18
CA GLN A 34 -9.84 7.60 -13.33
C GLN A 34 -8.76 6.65 -13.89
N PRO A 35 -8.99 5.32 -13.95
CA PRO A 35 -7.96 4.41 -14.39
C PRO A 35 -7.48 4.76 -15.80
N TYR A 36 -6.16 4.88 -15.95
CA TYR A 36 -5.52 5.17 -17.22
C TYR A 36 -4.31 4.27 -17.44
N LEU A 37 -4.00 4.01 -18.71
CA LEU A 37 -2.92 3.12 -19.10
C LEU A 37 -1.58 3.87 -19.18
N GLU A 38 -0.55 3.27 -18.62
CA GLU A 38 0.83 3.75 -18.69
C GLU A 38 1.75 2.56 -18.99
N PHE A 39 2.68 2.72 -19.93
CA PHE A 39 3.67 1.68 -20.22
C PHE A 39 4.89 1.90 -19.35
N ARG A 40 5.33 0.85 -18.64
CA ARG A 40 6.43 0.92 -17.69
C ARG A 40 7.50 -0.12 -17.98
N ASP A 41 8.75 0.27 -17.79
CA ASP A 41 9.94 -0.53 -18.03
C ASP A 41 9.99 -1.71 -17.06
N TRP A 42 10.23 -2.92 -17.58
CA TRP A 42 10.44 -4.10 -16.75
C TRP A 42 11.88 -4.16 -16.27
N ASP A 43 12.08 -4.03 -14.96
CA ASP A 43 13.42 -4.02 -14.34
C ASP A 43 14.22 -5.32 -14.54
N TYR A 44 13.56 -6.41 -14.94
CA TYR A 44 14.18 -7.73 -15.17
C TYR A 44 14.17 -8.14 -16.65
N GLY A 45 13.63 -7.29 -17.52
CA GLY A 45 13.51 -7.53 -18.95
C GLY A 45 14.70 -7.01 -19.74
N GLU A 46 14.60 -7.13 -21.07
CA GLU A 46 15.52 -6.46 -21.98
C GLU A 46 15.35 -4.93 -21.90
N PRO A 47 16.40 -4.13 -22.19
CA PRO A 47 16.27 -2.67 -22.22
C PRO A 47 15.13 -2.19 -23.13
N GLY A 48 14.21 -1.41 -22.56
CA GLY A 48 13.02 -0.90 -23.26
C GLY A 48 11.86 -1.90 -23.37
N GLN A 49 11.97 -3.08 -22.76
CA GLN A 49 10.83 -3.96 -22.57
C GLN A 49 9.85 -3.32 -21.58
N GLN A 50 8.61 -3.15 -22.02
CA GLN A 50 7.57 -2.46 -21.26
C GLN A 50 6.30 -3.30 -21.13
N PHE A 51 5.58 -3.12 -20.03
CA PHE A 51 4.24 -3.69 -19.84
C PHE A 51 3.18 -2.63 -19.57
N PRO A 52 1.93 -2.90 -19.98
CA PRO A 52 0.80 -2.04 -19.68
C PRO A 52 0.47 -2.09 -18.18
N CYS A 53 0.64 -0.96 -17.49
CA CYS A 53 0.22 -0.76 -16.11
C CYS A 53 -0.96 0.20 -16.08
N TRP A 54 -2.06 -0.20 -15.44
CA TRP A 54 -3.21 0.65 -15.23
C TRP A 54 -3.08 1.41 -13.92
N MET A 55 -2.80 2.70 -13.98
CA MET A 55 -2.71 3.55 -12.81
C MET A 55 -4.11 3.82 -12.25
N VAL A 56 -4.34 3.53 -10.96
CA VAL A 56 -5.67 3.68 -10.33
C VAL A 56 -5.66 4.58 -9.09
N PHE A 57 -4.48 4.81 -8.52
CA PHE A 57 -4.28 5.58 -7.29
C PHE A 57 -3.05 6.45 -7.47
N ARG A 58 -3.11 7.71 -7.04
CA ARG A 58 -1.96 8.64 -7.08
C ARG A 58 -1.89 9.43 -5.78
N ASP A 59 -0.74 9.32 -5.13
CA ASP A 59 -0.33 10.16 -4.02
C ASP A 59 0.81 11.07 -4.50
N SER A 60 0.45 12.32 -4.78
CA SER A 60 1.40 13.33 -5.25
C SER A 60 2.42 13.73 -4.18
N ASP A 61 2.07 13.63 -2.91
CA ASP A 61 2.91 14.11 -1.81
C ASP A 61 4.08 13.15 -1.58
N SER A 62 3.84 11.83 -1.67
CA SER A 62 4.92 10.83 -1.64
C SER A 62 5.52 10.51 -3.01
N ASN A 63 4.98 11.07 -4.09
CA ASN A 63 5.32 10.75 -5.48
C ASN A 63 5.15 9.25 -5.83
N LYS A 64 4.15 8.61 -5.24
CA LYS A 64 3.81 7.20 -5.42
C LYS A 64 2.42 7.01 -6.00
N GLY A 65 2.19 5.86 -6.60
CA GLY A 65 0.88 5.45 -7.08
C GLY A 65 0.70 3.95 -6.99
N ILE A 66 -0.55 3.50 -7.09
CA ILE A 66 -0.86 2.07 -7.19
C ILE A 66 -1.35 1.80 -8.61
N ALA A 67 -0.78 0.76 -9.21
CA ALA A 67 -1.11 0.30 -10.54
C ALA A 67 -1.59 -1.15 -10.53
N TYR A 68 -2.41 -1.51 -11.51
CA TYR A 68 -2.77 -2.88 -11.82
C TYR A 68 -2.03 -3.35 -13.09
N CYS A 69 -1.33 -4.48 -13.04
CA CYS A 69 -0.70 -5.09 -14.21
C CYS A 69 -0.80 -6.61 -14.17
N GLU A 70 -1.38 -7.22 -15.21
CA GLU A 70 -1.43 -8.69 -15.35
C GLU A 70 -0.04 -9.31 -15.53
N SER A 71 0.91 -8.52 -16.06
CA SER A 71 2.31 -8.91 -16.26
C SER A 71 3.23 -8.39 -15.14
N GLY A 72 2.67 -8.04 -13.98
CA GLY A 72 3.45 -7.80 -12.76
C GLY A 72 4.14 -9.07 -12.28
N PHE A 73 4.25 -9.27 -10.97
CA PHE A 73 4.89 -10.47 -10.42
C PHE A 73 3.95 -11.67 -10.30
N GLY A 74 3.18 -11.89 -11.36
CA GLY A 74 2.23 -12.98 -11.53
C GLY A 74 0.79 -12.62 -11.17
N PRO A 75 -0.18 -13.46 -11.57
CA PRO A 75 -1.61 -13.21 -11.38
C PRO A 75 -2.03 -13.14 -9.91
N SER A 76 -1.20 -13.66 -9.00
CA SER A 76 -1.44 -13.61 -7.56
C SER A 76 -1.09 -12.25 -6.92
N CYS A 77 -0.28 -11.43 -7.59
CA CYS A 77 0.17 -10.12 -7.10
C CYS A 77 0.07 -9.03 -8.18
N PRO A 78 -1.14 -8.67 -8.65
CA PRO A 78 -1.29 -7.76 -9.78
C PRO A 78 -1.22 -6.27 -9.38
N TRP A 79 -1.19 -5.94 -8.09
CA TRP A 79 -1.22 -4.57 -7.60
C TRP A 79 0.19 -4.07 -7.25
N GLY A 80 0.73 -3.13 -8.01
CA GLY A 80 2.07 -2.59 -7.83
C GLY A 80 2.09 -1.20 -7.17
N LEU A 81 2.92 -1.00 -6.15
CA LEU A 81 3.24 0.31 -5.57
C LEU A 81 4.42 0.95 -6.32
N LEU A 82 4.13 1.89 -7.20
CA LEU A 82 5.08 2.41 -8.18
C LEU A 82 5.44 3.87 -7.93
N TRP A 83 6.63 4.29 -8.35
CA TRP A 83 6.99 5.71 -8.40
C TRP A 83 6.26 6.40 -9.55
N LEU A 84 5.68 7.58 -9.32
CA LEU A 84 5.06 8.37 -10.40
C LEU A 84 6.10 9.03 -11.32
N GLY A 85 7.37 9.03 -10.92
CA GLY A 85 8.47 9.65 -11.64
C GLY A 85 8.50 11.16 -11.50
N SER A 86 9.43 11.82 -12.19
CA SER A 86 9.42 13.26 -12.43
C SER A 86 9.13 13.51 -13.91
N GLN A 87 8.71 14.71 -14.28
CA GLN A 87 8.52 15.06 -15.70
C GLN A 87 9.80 14.90 -16.55
N GLU A 88 10.97 14.84 -15.90
CA GLU A 88 12.28 14.70 -16.55
C GLU A 88 12.74 13.24 -16.68
N SER A 89 12.20 12.32 -15.86
CA SER A 89 12.53 10.90 -15.97
C SER A 89 11.71 10.26 -17.09
N ARG A 90 12.39 9.89 -18.18
CA ARG A 90 11.79 9.10 -19.27
C ARG A 90 11.64 7.61 -18.94
N HIS A 91 12.18 7.16 -17.81
CA HIS A 91 12.14 5.78 -17.36
C HIS A 91 11.20 5.66 -16.18
N LEU A 92 10.03 5.06 -16.43
CA LEU A 92 9.04 4.74 -15.41
C LEU A 92 9.11 3.24 -15.19
N SER A 93 9.75 2.84 -14.10
CA SER A 93 9.99 1.45 -13.74
C SER A 93 8.72 0.79 -13.15
N MET A 94 8.59 -0.51 -13.37
CA MET A 94 7.59 -1.38 -12.74
C MET A 94 7.96 -1.77 -11.30
N GLY A 95 9.17 -1.46 -10.87
CA GLY A 95 9.67 -1.80 -9.54
C GLY A 95 10.04 -3.28 -9.41
N MET A 96 10.54 -3.61 -8.21
CA MET A 96 10.91 -4.97 -7.83
C MET A 96 9.69 -5.76 -7.36
N ASP A 97 9.83 -7.08 -7.31
CA ASP A 97 8.82 -8.03 -6.81
C ASP A 97 8.25 -7.64 -5.43
N SER A 98 9.08 -7.10 -4.55
CA SER A 98 8.69 -6.64 -3.22
C SER A 98 7.69 -5.48 -3.19
N SER A 99 7.44 -4.84 -4.33
CA SER A 99 6.47 -3.74 -4.47
C SER A 99 5.14 -4.19 -5.09
N TRP A 100 4.91 -5.50 -5.20
CA TRP A 100 3.70 -6.08 -5.81
C TRP A 100 2.92 -6.94 -4.83
N TYR A 101 1.60 -6.74 -4.81
CA TYR A 101 0.71 -7.20 -3.75
C TYR A 101 -0.53 -7.89 -4.31
N SER A 102 -1.15 -8.73 -3.48
CA SER A 102 -2.34 -9.50 -3.81
C SER A 102 -3.61 -8.68 -3.94
N SER A 103 -3.69 -7.55 -3.23
CA SER A 103 -4.83 -6.64 -3.26
C SER A 103 -4.39 -5.17 -3.30
N LEU A 104 -5.29 -4.30 -3.77
CA LEU A 104 -5.17 -2.85 -3.68
C LEU A 104 -4.96 -2.41 -2.24
N LEU A 105 -5.68 -3.02 -1.29
CA LEU A 105 -5.57 -2.67 0.12
C LEU A 105 -4.19 -3.04 0.67
N ASP A 106 -3.65 -4.21 0.34
CA ASP A 106 -2.27 -4.57 0.70
C ASP A 106 -1.28 -3.52 0.18
N ALA A 107 -1.40 -3.12 -1.09
CA ALA A 107 -0.55 -2.08 -1.67
C ALA A 107 -0.74 -0.70 -0.99
N TYR A 108 -1.97 -0.37 -0.58
CA TYR A 108 -2.28 0.88 0.12
C TYR A 108 -1.70 0.92 1.54
N PHE A 109 -1.85 -0.14 2.32
CA PHE A 109 -1.32 -0.20 3.69
C PHE A 109 0.22 -0.24 3.73
N GLU A 110 0.85 -0.67 2.64
CA GLU A 110 2.30 -0.62 2.44
C GLU A 110 2.78 0.71 1.85
N SER A 111 1.85 1.59 1.42
CA SER A 111 2.17 2.90 0.88
C SER A 111 2.41 3.94 1.97
N PHE A 112 3.11 5.02 1.64
CA PHE A 112 3.33 6.12 2.59
C PHE A 112 2.04 6.91 2.88
N ALA A 113 1.07 6.89 1.95
CA ALA A 113 -0.20 7.61 2.09
C ALA A 113 -0.94 7.23 3.39
N VAL A 114 -0.89 5.96 3.79
CA VAL A 114 -1.58 5.50 5.00
C VAL A 114 -1.02 6.12 6.30
N THR A 115 0.18 6.70 6.27
CA THR A 115 0.78 7.36 7.44
C THR A 115 0.03 8.63 7.85
N GLU A 116 -0.74 9.24 6.95
CA GLU A 116 -1.61 10.40 7.24
C GLU A 116 -2.79 10.06 8.16
N LEU A 117 -3.16 8.77 8.24
CA LEU A 117 -4.28 8.34 9.07
C LEU A 117 -3.88 8.16 10.53
N PRO A 118 -4.70 8.62 11.50
CA PRO A 118 -4.46 8.40 12.92
C PRO A 118 -4.95 7.01 13.36
N ILE A 119 -4.38 5.95 12.78
CA ILE A 119 -4.78 4.54 13.00
C ILE A 119 -3.68 3.70 13.65
N TRP A 120 -2.55 4.32 13.97
CA TRP A 120 -1.32 3.66 14.38
C TRP A 120 -1.28 3.47 15.88
N ARG A 121 -0.72 2.34 16.32
CA ARG A 121 -0.57 2.01 17.74
C ARG A 121 0.65 1.15 17.97
N ILE A 122 1.18 1.25 19.18
CA ILE A 122 2.28 0.40 19.62
C ILE A 122 1.72 -0.98 19.94
N VAL A 123 2.36 -2.00 19.36
CA VAL A 123 2.13 -3.40 19.68
C VAL A 123 3.35 -3.97 20.40
N LYS A 124 3.10 -4.83 21.37
CA LYS A 124 4.13 -5.64 22.02
C LYS A 124 4.15 -7.01 21.34
N ASN A 125 5.28 -7.38 20.76
CA ASN A 125 5.44 -8.67 20.13
C ASN A 125 5.96 -9.68 21.17
N ARG A 126 5.16 -10.71 21.45
CA ARG A 126 5.61 -11.89 22.19
C ARG A 126 5.58 -13.06 21.22
N PHE A 127 6.72 -13.74 21.08
CA PHE A 127 6.90 -14.87 20.17
C PHE A 127 5.78 -15.94 20.21
N SER A 128 5.06 -16.07 21.33
CA SER A 128 3.97 -17.03 21.53
C SER A 128 2.55 -16.46 21.47
N ASP A 129 2.37 -15.16 21.78
CA ASP A 129 1.04 -14.59 22.11
C ASP A 129 0.49 -13.68 21.00
N GLY A 130 1.24 -13.53 19.90
CA GLY A 130 0.93 -12.59 18.83
C GLY A 130 1.19 -11.14 19.21
N GLU A 131 0.73 -10.23 18.35
CA GLU A 131 0.83 -8.79 18.57
C GLU A 131 -0.28 -8.32 19.51
N LYS A 132 0.10 -7.75 20.65
CA LYS A 132 -0.86 -7.16 21.58
C LYS A 132 -0.75 -5.64 21.57
N PRO A 133 -1.83 -4.89 21.26
CA PRO A 133 -1.81 -3.43 21.34
C PRO A 133 -1.63 -2.98 22.79
N ILE A 134 -0.75 -2.01 23.00
CA ILE A 134 -0.44 -1.43 24.32
C ILE A 134 -0.61 0.09 24.39
N SER A 135 -0.95 0.73 23.27
CA SER A 135 -1.33 2.13 23.20
C SER A 135 -2.69 2.28 22.49
N PRO A 136 -3.41 3.40 22.70
CA PRO A 136 -4.49 3.81 21.80
C PRO A 136 -3.95 4.14 20.40
N GLU A 137 -4.87 4.36 19.46
CA GLU A 137 -4.54 4.91 18.14
C GLU A 137 -4.00 6.34 18.24
N SER A 138 -3.05 6.68 17.36
CA SER A 138 -2.45 8.00 17.24
C SER A 138 -1.95 8.25 15.81
N SER A 139 -1.36 9.42 15.57
CA SER A 139 -0.66 9.70 14.30
C SER A 139 0.61 8.86 14.18
N TRP A 140 1.11 8.72 12.95
CA TRP A 140 2.34 7.99 12.68
C TRP A 140 3.52 8.54 13.48
N GLU A 141 3.72 9.85 13.48
CA GLU A 141 4.83 10.53 14.16
C GLU A 141 4.76 10.39 15.67
N ALA A 142 3.58 10.63 16.26
CA ALA A 142 3.38 10.53 17.70
C ALA A 142 3.57 9.08 18.19
N THR A 143 3.19 8.09 17.36
CA THR A 143 3.40 6.67 17.68
C THR A 143 4.89 6.31 17.65
N TRP A 144 5.65 6.81 16.67
CA TRP A 144 7.10 6.62 16.61
C TRP A 144 7.86 7.26 17.76
N GLU A 145 7.46 8.47 18.17
CA GLU A 145 8.03 9.15 19.33
C GLU A 145 7.82 8.33 20.61
N GLN A 146 6.58 7.89 20.85
CA GLN A 146 6.24 7.04 22.00
C GLN A 146 6.99 5.70 21.97
N LEU A 147 7.09 5.05 20.80
CA LEU A 147 7.82 3.80 20.64
C LEU A 147 9.32 3.97 20.96
N THR A 148 9.90 5.10 20.57
CA THR A 148 11.30 5.42 20.82
C THR A 148 11.59 5.52 22.31
N GLU A 149 10.75 6.25 23.06
CA GLU A 149 10.89 6.35 24.52
C GLU A 149 10.66 5.00 25.21
N LEU A 150 9.69 4.21 24.72
CA LEU A 150 9.42 2.89 25.26
C LEU A 150 10.59 1.91 25.07
N ARG A 151 11.21 1.90 23.89
CA ARG A 151 12.41 1.09 23.60
C ARG A 151 13.64 1.53 24.41
N LYS A 152 13.75 2.82 24.77
CA LYS A 152 14.80 3.30 25.69
C LYS A 152 14.58 2.82 27.12
N ALA A 153 13.33 2.82 27.58
CA ALA A 153 12.98 2.41 28.93
C ALA A 153 13.02 0.89 29.14
N ASP A 154 12.75 0.10 28.10
CA ASP A 154 12.71 -1.36 28.15
C ASP A 154 13.30 -1.97 26.86
N PRO A 155 14.64 -2.01 26.74
CA PRO A 155 15.33 -2.43 25.51
C PRO A 155 15.24 -3.94 25.22
N GLU A 156 14.93 -4.76 26.24
CA GLU A 156 14.84 -6.22 26.11
C GLU A 156 13.50 -6.66 25.51
N THR A 157 12.46 -5.82 25.60
CA THR A 157 11.17 -6.11 24.97
C THR A 157 11.17 -5.66 23.51
N ARG A 158 10.66 -6.54 22.64
CA ARG A 158 10.31 -6.18 21.26
C ARG A 158 8.95 -5.44 21.20
N TYR A 159 9.02 -4.15 20.89
CA TYR A 159 7.88 -3.31 20.54
C TYR A 159 7.89 -2.99 19.05
N ASP A 160 6.72 -2.89 18.44
CA ASP A 160 6.56 -2.52 17.03
C ASP A 160 5.38 -1.55 16.84
N ILE A 161 5.24 -1.00 15.63
CA ILE A 161 4.04 -0.24 15.24
C ILE A 161 3.13 -1.16 14.44
N GLY A 162 1.87 -1.24 14.85
CA GLY A 162 0.80 -1.84 14.07
C GLY A 162 -0.30 -0.81 13.80
N HIS A 163 -1.23 -1.16 12.92
CA HIS A 163 -2.45 -0.39 12.72
C HIS A 163 -3.66 -1.12 13.23
N SER A 164 -4.76 -0.38 13.34
CA SER A 164 -5.99 -0.89 13.90
C SER A 164 -6.89 -1.66 12.94
N ILE A 165 -6.64 -1.42 11.66
CA ILE A 165 -7.55 -1.81 10.60
C ILE A 165 -7.45 -3.29 10.31
N THR A 166 -8.60 -3.94 10.20
CA THR A 166 -8.71 -5.31 9.68
C THR A 166 -9.33 -5.23 8.29
N TYR A 167 -8.64 -5.77 7.30
CA TYR A 167 -9.13 -5.86 5.94
C TYR A 167 -8.62 -7.18 5.35
N ARG A 168 -9.52 -8.13 5.11
CA ARG A 168 -9.21 -9.37 4.39
C ARG A 168 -10.49 -9.87 3.72
N PRO A 169 -10.37 -10.62 2.62
CA PRO A 169 -11.50 -11.36 2.08
C PRO A 169 -12.12 -12.20 3.20
N LYS A 170 -13.43 -12.04 3.44
CA LYS A 170 -14.17 -12.97 4.29
C LYS A 170 -14.16 -14.32 3.56
N THR A 171 -13.37 -15.27 4.08
CA THR A 171 -13.37 -16.67 3.63
C THR A 171 -14.71 -17.33 3.87
#